data_AF-A0A221SPA3-F1
#
_entry.id   AF-A0A221SPA3-F1
#
_cell.length_a   1.000
_cell.length_b   1.000
_cell.length_c   1.000
_cell.angle_alpha   90.00
_cell.angle_beta   90.00
_cell.angle_gamma   90.00
#
_symmetry.space_group_name_H-M   'P 1'
#
loop_
_entity.id
_entity.type
_entity.pdbx_description
1 polymer ?
#
loop_
_entity_poly.entity_id
_entity_poly.type
_entity_poly.pdbx_seq_one_letter_code
_entity_poly.pdbx_strand_id
1 'polypeptide(L)' 'EHNAGPEDLECLFDVFLEAIRDHQSVKDFNIKDSLTRKLSYRPLEPV' A
#
# COMPACT_ATOMS: atom_id res chain seq x y z
N GLU A 1 -12.51 10.05 -17.01
CA GLU A 1 -11.19 10.32 -16.39
C GLU A 1 -11.20 9.76 -14.97
N HIS A 2 -10.70 8.53 -14.79
CA HIS A 2 -10.56 7.85 -13.48
C HIS A 2 -9.31 6.95 -13.49
N ASN A 3 -8.33 7.30 -14.31
CA ASN A 3 -7.08 6.56 -14.37
C ASN A 3 -6.21 7.09 -13.24
N ALA A 4 -5.67 6.17 -12.44
CA ALA A 4 -4.64 6.48 -11.47
C ALA A 4 -3.50 7.24 -12.16
N GLY A 5 -2.98 8.29 -11.51
CA GLY A 5 -1.83 9.03 -12.01
C GLY A 5 -0.56 8.17 -11.96
N PRO A 6 0.53 8.61 -12.62
CA PRO A 6 1.81 7.91 -12.55
C PRO A 6 2.29 7.73 -11.10
N GLU A 7 2.06 8.73 -10.24
CA GLU A 7 2.46 8.71 -8.84
C GLU A 7 1.65 7.71 -8.00
N ASP A 8 0.34 7.61 -8.25
CA ASP A 8 -0.51 6.59 -7.63
C ASP A 8 -0.06 5.18 -8.04
N LEU A 9 0.30 4.98 -9.31
CA LEU A 9 0.78 3.70 -9.83
C LEU A 9 2.15 3.31 -9.24
N GLU A 10 3.07 4.28 -9.11
CA GLU A 10 4.35 4.08 -8.43
C GLU A 10 4.14 3.66 -6.97
N CYS A 11 3.25 4.34 -6.25
CA CYS A 11 2.90 3.98 -4.88
C CYS A 11 2.35 2.54 -4.79
N LEU A 12 1.42 2.16 -5.66
CA LEU A 12 0.87 0.80 -5.69
C LEU A 12 1.94 -0.26 -6.04
N PHE A 13 2.89 0.07 -6.90
CA PHE A 13 3.98 -0.82 -7.27
C PHE A 13 4.94 -1.08 -6.10
N ASP A 14 5.26 -0.07 -5.30
CA ASP A 14 6.06 -0.22 -4.08
C ASP A 14 5.38 -1.14 -3.05
N VAL A 15 4.06 -0.99 -2.85
CA VAL A 15 3.30 -1.87 -1.96
C VAL A 15 3.32 -3.32 -2.45
N PHE A 16 3.25 -3.52 -3.76
CA PHE A 16 3.34 -4.84 -4.38
C PHE A 16 4.72 -5.49 -4.20
N LEU A 17 5.81 -4.74 -4.38
CA LEU A 17 7.16 -5.25 -4.15
C LEU A 17 7.40 -5.62 -2.68
N GLU A 18 6.92 -4.80 -1.74
CA GLU A 18 6.95 -5.13 -0.31
C GLU A 18 6.19 -6.43 -0.02
N ALA A 19 5.02 -6.61 -0.62
CA ALA A 19 4.20 -7.80 -0.44
C ALA A 19 4.90 -9.09 -0.90
N ILE A 20 5.54 -9.07 -2.07
CA ILE A 20 6.28 -10.23 -2.59
C ILE A 20 7.48 -10.57 -1.70
N ARG A 21 8.21 -9.54 -1.25
CA ARG A 21 9.38 -9.73 -0.38
C ARG A 21 8.99 -10.35 0.96
N ASP A 22 7.92 -9.87 1.58
CA ASP A 22 7.45 -10.41 2.87
C ASP A 22 6.84 -11.82 2.72
N HIS A 23 6.16 -12.10 1.60
CA HIS A 23 5.66 -13.45 1.30
C HIS A 23 6.77 -14.49 1.11
N GLN A 24 7.94 -14.09 0.56
CA GLN A 24 9.11 -14.98 0.50
C GLN A 24 9.73 -15.27 1.88
N SER A 25 9.42 -14.48 2.91
CA SER A 25 10.05 -14.54 4.24
C SER A 25 9.30 -15.41 5.28
N VAL A 26 8.39 -16.29 4.85
CA VAL A 26 7.59 -17.20 5.71
C VAL A 26 6.67 -16.46 6.70
N LYS A 27 6.46 -15.15 6.51
CA LYS A 27 5.44 -14.39 7.23
C LYS A 27 4.14 -14.41 6.43
N ASP A 28 3.03 -14.73 7.11
CA ASP A 28 1.68 -14.50 6.60
C ASP A 28 1.48 -13.00 6.32
N PHE A 29 1.80 -12.58 5.10
CA PHE A 29 1.65 -11.20 4.66
C PHE A 29 0.24 -11.01 4.07
N ASN A 30 -0.56 -10.17 4.72
CA ASN A 30 -1.89 -9.81 4.23
C ASN A 30 -1.82 -8.48 3.45
N ILE A 31 -1.86 -8.58 2.11
CA ILE A 31 -1.80 -7.42 1.21
C ILE A 31 -2.98 -6.45 1.40
N LYS A 32 -4.16 -6.97 1.77
CA LYS A 32 -5.35 -6.16 2.01
C LYS A 32 -5.17 -5.25 3.22
N ASP A 33 -4.62 -5.78 4.32
CA ASP A 33 -4.33 -4.99 5.51
C ASP A 33 -3.24 -3.95 5.25
N SER A 34 -2.19 -4.32 4.51
CA SER A 34 -1.10 -3.39 4.17
C SER A 34 -1.59 -2.21 3.32
N LEU A 35 -2.36 -2.49 2.26
CA LEU A 35 -2.98 -1.47 1.42
C LEU A 35 -3.93 -0.58 2.23
N THR A 36 -4.77 -1.18 3.06
CA THR A 36 -5.70 -0.43 3.92
C THR A 36 -4.94 0.51 4.84
N ARG A 37 -3.83 0.07 5.45
CA ARG A 37 -3.01 0.92 6.34
C ARG A 37 -2.30 2.05 5.62
N LYS A 38 -1.75 1.80 4.43
CA LYS A 38 -0.99 2.80 3.66
C LYS A 38 -1.92 3.85 3.03
N LEU A 39 -3.09 3.44 2.57
CA LEU A 39 -4.09 4.32 1.95
C LEU A 39 -5.07 4.93 2.95
N SER A 40 -5.02 4.51 4.22
CA SER A 40 -5.81 5.13 5.28
C SER A 40 -5.35 6.56 5.51
N TYR A 41 -6.26 7.50 5.27
CA TYR A 41 -6.06 8.89 5.66
C TYR A 41 -5.85 8.99 7.17
N ARG A 42 -4.69 9.51 7.60
CA ARG A 42 -4.44 9.91 8.98
C ARG A 42 -4.37 11.42 9.04
N PRO A 43 -5.38 12.11 9.60
CA PRO A 43 -5.28 13.54 9.81
C PRO A 43 -4.11 13.81 10.76
N LEU A 44 -3.23 14.73 10.37
CA LEU A 44 -2.04 15.10 11.14
C LEU A 44 -2.39 15.90 12.41
N GLU A 45 -3.57 16.52 12.43
CA GLU A 45 -4.06 17.31 13.55
C GLU A 45 -5.57 17.05 13.73
N PRO A 46 -6.07 16.99 14.99
CA PRO A 46 -7.50 16.95 15.24
C PRO A 46 -8.15 18.29 14.84
N VAL A 47 -9.35 18.20 14.25
CA VAL A 47 -10.22 19.34 13.93
C VAL A 47 -10.68 20.06 15.19
#